data_AF-A0A5M8QI82-F1
#
_entry.id   AF-A0A5M8QI82-F1
#
_cell.length_a   1.000
_cell.length_b   1.000
_cell.length_c   1.000
_cell.angle_alpha   90.00
_cell.angle_beta   90.00
_cell.angle_gamma   90.00
#
_symmetry.space_group_name_H-M   'P 1'
#
loop_
_entity.id
_entity.type
_entity.pdbx_description
1 polymer ?
#
loop_
_entity_poly.entity_id
_entity_poly.type
_entity_poly.pdbx_seq_one_letter_code
_entity_poly.pdbx_strand_id
1 'polypeptide(L)'
;MTDLMKTETRCSARRKSGGACRNYAIRGATVCRMHGGAAPQVKAAAQVRILMAADRAAAQLVVLMYDKTAPHAVRLAAARDLLDRAGLSARTAVDVDVAVHGPSLLERNLADVIIDYGEDVVDAEVVEPEPPAPERRPLRPKRSKRSYRSSDHDSP
;
A
#
# COMPACT_ATOMS: atom_id res chain seq x y z
N MET A 1 24.23 15.64 -8.08
CA MET A 1 23.59 14.33 -8.38
C MET A 1 23.11 14.17 -9.83
N THR A 2 23.47 15.04 -10.77
CA THR A 2 22.98 15.00 -12.17
C THR A 2 23.92 14.31 -13.17
N ASP A 3 25.16 13.99 -12.78
CA ASP A 3 26.20 13.51 -13.70
C ASP A 3 26.30 11.97 -13.79
N LEU A 4 25.78 11.23 -12.79
CA LEU A 4 25.72 9.75 -12.82
C LEU A 4 24.74 9.22 -13.89
N MET A 5 23.95 10.11 -14.49
CA MET A 5 22.86 9.80 -15.39
C MET A 5 23.20 9.98 -16.87
N LYS A 6 24.41 10.45 -17.18
CA LYS A 6 24.90 10.68 -18.53
C LYS A 6 25.30 9.35 -19.14
N THR A 7 24.72 8.98 -20.29
CA THR A 7 25.27 7.87 -21.06
C THR A 7 26.67 8.26 -21.50
N GLU A 8 27.67 7.42 -21.27
CA GLU A 8 29.05 7.71 -21.71
C GLU A 8 29.15 7.77 -23.24
N THR A 9 28.24 7.09 -23.95
CA THR A 9 28.24 7.01 -25.41
C THR A 9 27.79 8.32 -26.07
N ARG A 10 28.64 8.86 -26.94
CA ARG A 10 28.30 9.99 -27.81
C ARG A 10 27.33 9.55 -28.90
N CYS A 11 26.47 10.47 -29.33
CA CYS A 11 25.61 10.26 -30.48
C CYS A 11 26.45 10.00 -31.74
N SER A 12 26.16 8.91 -32.44
CA SER A 12 26.85 8.51 -33.67
C SER A 12 26.52 9.36 -34.90
N ALA A 13 25.47 10.20 -34.82
CA ALA A 13 25.03 11.02 -35.94
C ALA A 13 25.93 12.24 -36.18
N ARG A 14 25.84 12.79 -37.39
CA ARG A 14 26.54 14.02 -37.80
C ARG A 14 25.59 15.23 -37.75
N ARG A 15 26.11 16.39 -37.42
CA ARG A 15 25.40 17.68 -37.48
C ARG A 15 25.26 18.11 -38.94
N LYS A 16 24.25 18.93 -39.24
CA LYS A 16 24.06 19.54 -40.58
C LYS A 16 25.28 20.35 -41.04
N SER A 17 26.03 20.95 -40.10
CA SER A 17 27.27 21.69 -40.38
C SER A 17 28.49 20.80 -40.69
N GLY A 18 28.31 19.47 -40.81
CA GLY A 18 29.38 18.54 -41.19
C GLY A 18 30.20 17.96 -40.03
N GLY A 19 30.10 18.49 -38.81
CA GLY A 19 30.81 17.95 -37.64
C GLY A 19 30.07 16.81 -36.92
N ALA A 20 30.78 15.99 -36.14
CA ALA A 20 30.13 14.96 -35.30
C ALA A 20 29.15 15.58 -34.28
N CYS A 21 28.07 14.86 -33.95
CA CYS A 21 27.19 15.27 -32.87
C CYS A 21 27.97 15.27 -31.54
N ARG A 22 27.85 16.35 -30.76
CA ARG A 22 28.46 16.42 -29.43
C ARG A 22 27.47 16.05 -28.32
N ASN A 23 26.21 15.79 -28.65
CA ASN A 23 25.23 15.35 -27.67
C ASN A 23 25.46 13.89 -27.32
N TYR A 24 25.04 13.50 -26.12
CA TYR A 24 25.05 12.11 -25.67
C TYR A 24 23.86 11.35 -26.23
N ALA A 25 24.06 10.06 -26.48
CA ALA A 25 22.96 9.19 -26.87
C ALA A 25 21.91 9.11 -25.75
N ILE A 26 20.69 8.67 -26.06
CA ILE A 26 19.78 8.25 -24.97
C ILE A 26 20.26 6.89 -24.43
N ARG A 27 19.88 6.55 -23.19
CA ARG A 27 20.24 5.26 -22.58
C ARG A 27 19.80 4.11 -23.46
N GLY A 28 20.69 3.14 -23.65
CA GLY A 28 20.44 1.98 -24.51
C GLY A 28 20.40 2.28 -26.00
N ALA A 29 20.70 3.50 -26.47
CA ALA A 29 20.74 3.83 -27.90
C ALA A 29 22.10 4.37 -28.35
N THR A 30 22.23 4.58 -29.67
CA THR A 30 23.42 5.14 -30.33
C THR A 30 23.26 6.60 -30.73
N VAL A 31 22.04 7.14 -30.67
CA VAL A 31 21.73 8.52 -31.10
C VAL A 31 21.10 9.34 -29.98
N CYS A 32 21.33 10.65 -30.00
CA CYS A 32 20.77 11.58 -29.03
C CYS A 32 19.29 11.86 -29.34
N ARG A 33 18.60 12.51 -28.38
CA ARG A 33 17.20 12.94 -28.54
C ARG A 33 16.96 13.73 -29.82
N MET A 34 17.90 14.60 -30.20
CA MET A 34 17.81 15.49 -31.38
C MET A 34 18.09 14.78 -32.71
N HIS A 35 18.76 13.63 -32.71
CA HIS A 35 19.09 12.86 -33.91
C HIS A 35 18.30 11.53 -33.96
N GLY A 36 17.06 11.56 -33.51
CA GLY A 36 16.13 10.42 -33.61
C GLY A 36 16.03 9.54 -32.36
N GLY A 37 16.80 9.81 -31.30
CA GLY A 37 16.70 9.07 -30.04
C GLY A 37 15.31 9.17 -29.37
N ALA A 38 14.55 10.24 -29.67
CA ALA A 38 13.19 10.39 -29.15
C ALA A 38 12.16 9.50 -29.85
N ALA A 39 12.48 8.93 -31.02
CA ALA A 39 11.54 8.17 -31.82
C ALA A 39 11.08 6.90 -31.09
N PRO A 40 9.77 6.56 -31.14
CA PRO A 40 9.21 5.42 -30.38
C PRO A 40 9.96 4.10 -30.62
N GLN A 41 10.26 3.79 -31.88
CA GLN A 41 10.98 2.57 -32.26
C GLN A 41 12.43 2.54 -31.73
N VAL A 42 13.08 3.70 -31.62
CA VAL A 42 14.44 3.81 -31.09
C VAL A 42 14.43 3.62 -29.57
N LYS A 43 13.45 4.20 -28.88
CA LYS A 43 13.26 3.98 -27.43
C LYS A 43 12.94 2.53 -27.11
N ALA A 44 12.05 1.90 -27.87
CA ALA A 44 11.70 0.50 -27.69
C ALA A 44 12.92 -0.41 -27.87
N ALA A 45 13.68 -0.24 -28.96
CA ALA A 45 14.91 -0.99 -29.18
C ALA A 45 15.96 -0.72 -28.10
N ALA A 46 16.04 0.51 -27.59
CA ALA A 46 16.94 0.86 -26.50
C ALA A 46 16.58 0.16 -25.18
N GLN A 47 15.29 0.09 -24.86
CA GLN A 47 14.79 -0.63 -23.68
C GLN A 47 15.10 -2.13 -23.78
N VAL A 48 14.89 -2.72 -24.96
CA VAL A 48 15.24 -4.13 -25.21
C VAL A 48 16.72 -4.37 -24.98
N ARG A 49 17.60 -3.51 -25.50
CA ARG A 49 19.05 -3.64 -25.27
C ARG A 49 19.45 -3.53 -23.81
N ILE A 50 18.80 -2.65 -23.03
CA ILE A 50 19.03 -2.55 -21.59
C ILE A 50 18.59 -3.84 -20.90
N LEU A 51 17.43 -4.38 -21.26
CA LEU A 51 16.92 -5.63 -20.69
C LEU A 51 17.83 -6.82 -21.02
N MET A 52 18.31 -6.94 -22.25
CA MET A 52 19.25 -7.99 -22.65
C MET A 52 20.60 -7.89 -21.92
N ALA A 53 20.95 -6.73 -21.38
CA ALA A 53 22.14 -6.55 -20.55
C ALA A 53 21.93 -6.94 -19.08
N ALA A 54 20.69 -7.21 -18.66
CA ALA A 54 20.36 -7.51 -17.27
C ALA A 54 21.05 -8.80 -16.78
N ASP A 55 21.04 -9.86 -17.59
CA ASP A 55 21.70 -11.14 -17.23
C ASP A 55 23.21 -10.95 -17.04
N ARG A 56 23.83 -10.18 -17.94
CA ARG A 56 25.26 -9.84 -17.82
C ARG A 56 25.53 -9.00 -16.57
N ALA A 57 24.65 -8.06 -16.24
CA ALA A 57 24.78 -7.25 -15.02
C ALA A 57 24.66 -8.12 -13.76
N ALA A 58 23.71 -9.06 -13.72
CA ALA A 58 23.56 -10.01 -12.62
C ALA A 58 24.82 -10.88 -12.46
N ALA A 59 25.40 -11.38 -13.56
CA ALA A 59 26.65 -12.12 -13.51
C ALA A 59 27.82 -11.29 -12.95
N GLN A 60 27.88 -9.99 -13.26
CA GLN A 60 28.91 -9.10 -12.70
C GLN A 60 28.74 -8.85 -11.20
N LEU A 61 27.50 -8.84 -10.67
CA LEU A 61 27.29 -8.77 -9.22
C LEU A 61 27.93 -9.96 -8.51
N VAL A 62 27.80 -11.17 -9.07
CA VAL A 62 28.44 -12.37 -8.52
C VAL A 62 29.96 -12.23 -8.51
N VAL A 63 30.55 -11.74 -9.59
CA VAL A 63 32.00 -11.47 -9.65
C VAL A 63 32.43 -10.48 -8.56
N LEU A 64 31.69 -9.37 -8.42
CA LEU A 64 31.98 -8.32 -7.45
C LEU A 64 31.88 -8.81 -5.99
N MET A 65 30.97 -9.75 -5.70
CA MET A 65 30.86 -10.36 -4.36
C MET A 65 32.14 -11.09 -3.93
N TYR A 66 32.84 -11.72 -4.88
CA TYR A 66 34.05 -12.50 -4.62
C TYR A 66 35.35 -11.72 -4.82
N ASP A 67 35.30 -10.50 -5.36
CA ASP A 67 36.47 -9.66 -5.55
C ASP A 67 37.04 -9.18 -4.21
N LYS A 68 38.13 -9.80 -3.75
CA LYS A 68 38.78 -9.45 -2.48
C LYS A 68 39.36 -8.03 -2.45
N THR A 69 39.58 -7.42 -3.61
CA THR A 69 40.12 -6.06 -3.72
C THR A 69 39.03 -5.00 -3.58
N ALA A 70 37.77 -5.34 -3.87
CA ALA A 70 36.64 -4.45 -3.70
C ALA A 70 36.38 -4.16 -2.20
N PRO A 71 35.99 -2.93 -1.82
CA PRO A 71 35.64 -2.59 -0.44
C PRO A 71 34.52 -3.49 0.10
N HIS A 72 34.61 -3.87 1.36
CA HIS A 72 33.63 -4.78 2.01
C HIS A 72 32.17 -4.32 1.84
N ALA A 73 31.93 -3.01 1.93
CA ALA A 73 30.59 -2.43 1.73
C ALA A 73 30.02 -2.69 0.33
N VAL A 74 30.87 -2.63 -0.70
CA VAL A 74 30.47 -2.88 -2.10
C VAL A 74 30.11 -4.35 -2.31
N ARG A 75 30.90 -5.27 -1.75
CA ARG A 75 30.63 -6.71 -1.83
C ARG A 75 29.34 -7.09 -1.10
N LEU A 76 29.13 -6.50 0.07
CA LEU A 76 27.90 -6.69 0.85
C LEU A 76 26.67 -6.14 0.12
N ALA A 77 26.79 -4.98 -0.51
CA ALA A 77 25.73 -4.42 -1.33
C ALA A 77 25.39 -5.35 -2.50
N ALA A 78 26.39 -5.84 -3.25
CA ALA A 78 26.18 -6.78 -4.34
C ALA A 78 25.49 -8.09 -3.88
N ALA A 79 25.84 -8.60 -2.69
CA ALA A 79 25.21 -9.78 -2.11
C ALA A 79 23.73 -9.56 -1.78
N ARG A 80 23.39 -8.43 -1.14
CA ARG A 80 22.00 -8.06 -0.84
C ARG A 80 21.16 -7.92 -2.11
N ASP A 81 21.70 -7.20 -3.08
CA ASP A 81 21.10 -6.99 -4.39
C ASP A 81 20.77 -8.31 -5.12
N LEU A 82 21.64 -9.31 -5.00
CA LEU A 82 21.40 -10.63 -5.58
C LEU A 82 20.28 -11.38 -4.84
N LEU A 83 20.28 -11.35 -3.51
CA LEU A 83 19.25 -12.00 -2.67
C LEU A 83 17.87 -11.38 -2.89
N ASP A 84 17.78 -10.05 -3.00
CA ASP A 84 16.53 -9.35 -3.28
C ASP A 84 15.95 -9.78 -4.63
N ARG A 85 16.79 -9.95 -5.66
CA ARG A 85 16.37 -10.43 -6.98
C ARG A 85 15.99 -11.92 -6.99
N ALA A 86 16.61 -12.72 -6.12
CA ALA A 86 16.23 -14.12 -5.92
C ALA A 86 14.93 -14.28 -5.10
N GLY A 87 14.36 -13.18 -4.59
CA GLY A 87 13.18 -13.21 -3.71
C GLY A 87 13.47 -13.80 -2.34
N LEU A 88 14.74 -13.83 -1.92
CA LEU A 88 15.21 -14.39 -0.64
C LEU A 88 15.36 -13.31 0.45
N SER A 89 14.79 -12.14 0.23
CA SER A 89 14.84 -11.04 1.19
C SER A 89 13.87 -11.24 2.35
N ALA A 90 14.04 -10.44 3.40
CA ALA A 90 13.13 -10.46 4.54
C ALA A 90 11.68 -10.21 4.07
N ARG A 91 10.71 -10.83 4.75
CA ARG A 91 9.27 -10.66 4.44
C ARG A 91 8.91 -9.17 4.40
N THR A 92 8.38 -8.72 3.26
CA THR A 92 7.78 -7.39 3.13
C THR A 92 6.37 -7.42 3.71
N ALA A 93 6.09 -6.61 4.72
CA ALA A 93 4.73 -6.32 5.19
C ALA A 93 4.18 -5.13 4.39
N VAL A 94 2.92 -5.23 3.95
CA VAL A 94 2.21 -4.16 3.24
C VAL A 94 0.93 -3.87 4.02
N ASP A 95 0.86 -2.71 4.67
CA ASP A 95 -0.35 -2.19 5.28
C ASP A 95 -1.08 -1.31 4.25
N VAL A 96 -2.37 -1.59 4.05
CA VAL A 96 -3.23 -0.82 3.14
C VAL A 96 -4.37 -0.21 3.95
N ASP A 97 -4.19 1.05 4.33
CA ASP A 97 -5.27 1.86 4.91
C ASP A 97 -6.05 2.54 3.78
N VAL A 98 -7.29 2.09 3.57
CA VAL A 98 -8.21 2.73 2.62
C VAL A 98 -8.97 3.83 3.35
N ALA A 99 -8.50 5.07 3.22
CA ALA A 99 -9.28 6.24 3.60
C ALA A 99 -10.39 6.46 2.57
N VAL A 100 -11.63 6.07 2.90
CA VAL A 100 -12.80 6.38 2.07
C VAL A 100 -13.00 7.90 2.08
N HIS A 101 -12.55 8.59 1.03
CA HIS A 101 -12.83 9.99 0.80
C HIS A 101 -14.18 10.12 0.07
N GLY A 102 -15.23 10.18 0.86
CA GLY A 102 -16.59 10.45 0.38
C GLY A 102 -17.56 10.50 1.55
N PRO A 103 -18.74 11.12 1.36
CA PRO A 103 -19.81 10.99 2.33
C PRO A 103 -20.08 9.50 2.57
N SER A 104 -20.26 9.14 3.84
CA SER A 104 -20.43 7.75 4.27
C SER A 104 -21.54 7.05 3.46
N LEU A 105 -21.48 5.73 3.30
CA LEU A 105 -22.51 4.97 2.56
C LEU A 105 -23.95 5.25 3.03
N LEU A 106 -24.11 5.71 4.28
CA LEU A 106 -25.38 6.18 4.84
C LEU A 106 -26.01 7.36 4.06
N GLU A 107 -25.21 8.21 3.42
CA GLU A 107 -25.72 9.38 2.69
C GLU A 107 -26.15 9.05 1.25
N ARG A 108 -25.83 7.87 0.72
CA ARG A 108 -26.06 7.55 -0.70
C ARG A 108 -27.41 6.93 -1.05
N ASN A 109 -28.23 6.50 -0.09
CA ASN A 109 -29.46 5.72 -0.38
C ASN A 109 -30.71 6.08 0.45
N LEU A 110 -30.87 7.31 0.95
CA LEU A 110 -32.09 7.64 1.70
C LEU A 110 -33.33 7.82 0.80
N ALA A 111 -33.15 8.06 -0.51
CA ALA A 111 -34.26 8.22 -1.45
C ALA A 111 -34.94 6.88 -1.83
N ASP A 112 -34.20 5.76 -1.80
CA ASP A 112 -34.73 4.43 -2.15
C ASP A 112 -35.46 3.75 -0.98
N VAL A 113 -35.38 4.31 0.23
CA VAL A 113 -36.00 3.79 1.46
C VAL A 113 -37.08 4.76 1.98
N ILE A 114 -37.75 5.47 1.07
CA ILE A 114 -39.01 6.14 1.40
C ILE A 114 -40.12 5.20 0.95
N ILE A 115 -40.66 4.41 1.88
CA ILE A 115 -41.90 3.68 1.67
C ILE A 115 -43.02 4.71 1.80
N ASP A 116 -43.61 5.08 0.66
CA ASP A 116 -44.82 5.91 0.62
C ASP A 116 -45.99 5.09 1.15
N TYR A 117 -46.26 5.21 2.45
CA TYR A 117 -47.50 4.70 3.06
C TYR A 117 -48.64 5.66 2.67
N GLY A 118 -49.04 5.59 1.39
CA GLY A 118 -50.24 6.23 0.89
C GLY A 118 -51.47 5.68 1.61
N GLU A 119 -52.17 6.58 2.30
CA GLU A 119 -53.57 6.55 2.73
C GLU A 119 -54.16 5.21 3.19
N ASP A 120 -54.33 5.08 4.52
CA ASP A 120 -55.57 4.65 5.18
C ASP A 120 -55.38 4.80 6.71
N VAL A 121 -55.20 6.05 7.16
CA VAL A 121 -55.23 6.35 8.60
C VAL A 121 -56.70 6.46 9.00
N VAL A 122 -57.26 5.35 9.50
CA VAL A 122 -58.59 5.34 10.11
C VAL A 122 -58.53 6.12 11.42
N ASP A 123 -59.36 7.15 11.55
CA ASP A 123 -59.50 7.92 12.79
C ASP A 123 -59.93 7.00 13.94
N ALA A 124 -59.13 6.96 15.00
CA ALA A 124 -59.45 6.20 16.20
C ALA A 124 -60.39 7.02 17.10
N GLU A 125 -61.58 6.50 17.39
CA GLU A 125 -62.44 7.08 18.43
C GLU A 125 -61.77 6.96 19.80
N VAL A 126 -61.73 8.07 20.53
CA VAL A 126 -61.16 8.16 21.87
C VAL A 126 -62.17 7.63 22.89
N VAL A 127 -61.93 6.42 23.40
CA VAL A 127 -62.67 5.88 24.55
C VAL A 127 -62.02 6.39 25.83
N GLU A 128 -62.79 7.08 26.68
CA GLU A 128 -62.30 7.54 27.98
C GLU A 128 -62.02 6.32 28.89
N PRO A 129 -60.82 6.21 29.48
CA PRO A 129 -60.48 5.08 30.33
C PRO A 129 -61.21 5.18 31.67
N GLU A 130 -61.90 4.09 32.04
CA GLU A 130 -62.53 3.92 33.35
C GLU A 130 -61.46 4.04 34.46
N PRO A 131 -61.72 4.78 35.56
CA PRO A 131 -60.68 5.13 36.53
C PRO A 131 -60.10 3.89 37.22
N PRO A 132 -58.76 3.85 37.44
CA PRO A 132 -58.08 2.68 37.97
C PRO A 132 -58.42 2.42 39.45
N ALA A 133 -58.61 1.14 39.77
CA ALA A 133 -58.86 0.69 41.13
C ALA A 133 -57.66 0.98 42.07
N PRO A 134 -57.88 1.31 43.35
CA PRO A 134 -56.81 1.76 44.24
C PRO A 134 -55.80 0.66 44.57
N GLU A 135 -54.51 0.99 44.41
CA GLU A 135 -53.39 0.08 44.62
C GLU A 135 -53.21 -0.35 46.09
N ARG A 136 -53.05 -1.66 46.29
CA ARG A 136 -52.75 -2.24 47.60
C ARG A 136 -51.28 -2.09 47.93
N ARG A 137 -50.99 -1.51 49.11
CA ARG A 137 -49.63 -1.30 49.62
C ARG A 137 -48.89 -2.63 49.81
N PRO A 138 -47.68 -2.80 49.22
CA PRO A 138 -46.90 -4.02 49.40
C PRO A 138 -46.21 -4.08 50.78
N LEU A 139 -46.19 -5.29 51.35
CA LEU A 139 -45.63 -5.61 52.67
C LEU A 139 -44.09 -5.63 52.64
N ARG A 140 -43.46 -5.05 53.67
CA ARG A 140 -41.99 -4.99 53.82
C ARG A 140 -41.38 -6.38 54.09
N PRO A 141 -40.34 -6.80 53.35
CA PRO A 141 -39.64 -8.05 53.64
C PRO A 141 -38.69 -7.91 54.84
N LYS A 142 -38.67 -8.94 55.71
CA LYS A 142 -37.80 -9.03 56.87
C LYS A 142 -36.39 -9.48 56.46
N ARG A 143 -35.35 -8.80 56.96
CA ARG A 143 -33.94 -9.13 56.72
C ARG A 143 -33.36 -10.02 57.83
N SER A 144 -32.22 -10.64 57.47
CA SER A 144 -31.06 -10.98 58.32
C SER A 144 -30.90 -12.48 58.64
N LYS A 145 -29.69 -13.05 58.86
CA LYS A 145 -28.36 -12.50 59.18
C LYS A 145 -27.24 -13.28 58.49
N ARG A 146 -26.13 -12.58 58.25
CA ARG A 146 -24.81 -13.04 57.81
C ARG A 146 -23.97 -13.34 59.06
N SER A 147 -23.24 -14.46 59.11
CA SER A 147 -22.25 -14.73 60.16
C SER A 147 -21.00 -15.39 59.57
N TYR A 148 -19.90 -15.27 60.31
CA TYR A 148 -18.54 -14.95 59.85
C TYR A 148 -17.56 -16.16 59.90
N ARG A 149 -16.38 -15.95 59.31
CA ARG A 149 -15.25 -16.85 58.97
C ARG A 149 -14.32 -17.18 60.17
N SER A 150 -13.58 -18.29 60.08
CA SER A 150 -12.20 -18.48 60.59
C SER A 150 -11.69 -19.87 60.14
N SER A 151 -10.73 -20.02 59.22
CA SER A 151 -9.26 -19.92 59.32
C SER A 151 -8.55 -21.06 60.09
N ASP A 152 -7.83 -21.89 59.30
CA ASP A 152 -6.48 -22.46 59.51
C ASP A 152 -6.20 -23.75 60.32
N HIS A 153 -5.11 -24.41 59.88
CA HIS A 153 -4.28 -25.51 60.45
C HIS A 153 -4.58 -26.92 59.88
N ASP A 154 -3.64 -27.77 59.43
CA ASP A 154 -2.18 -27.75 59.27
C ASP A 154 -1.77 -28.90 58.31
N SER A 155 -0.60 -28.77 57.69
CA SER A 155 0.14 -29.71 56.80
C SER A 155 0.53 -31.07 57.47
N PRO A 156 1.15 -32.07 56.78
CA PRO A 156 1.78 -32.10 55.45
C PRO A 156 1.20 -33.06 54.40
#